data_AF-A0A2L0S402-F1
#
_entry.id   AF-A0A2L0S402-F1
#
_cell.length_a   1.000
_cell.length_b   1.000
_cell.length_c   1.000
_cell.angle_alpha   90.00
_cell.angle_beta   90.00
_cell.angle_gamma   90.00
#
_symmetry.space_group_name_H-M   'P 1'
#
loop_
_entity.id
_entity.type
_entity.pdbx_description
1 polymer ?
#
loop_
_entity_poly.entity_id
_entity_poly.type
_entity_poly.pdbx_seq_one_letter_code
_entity_poly.pdbx_strand_id
1 'polypeptide(L)'
;MLDKFKTDGHLTQSGLQKIAGEDVHKSSVSERTIMLAREILNRPRLNEAILVDGGKITPESLAKASALLTGNTSPNTQSADPFHSMSNAQVVTAFRGMFDQLRDKSEDFAWPFDKHRFVKTDTLVEMSKDPDELDSKGNVVRDPANGFPKKKYSEQQVYLAKNIVERPGLLDSLDGYKANGYELTGSRNNDGWLKNYSIDRWLENDKKEKGN
;
A
#
# COMPACT_ATOMS: atom_id res chain seq x y z
N MET A 1 22.52 -13.12 19.68
CA MET A 1 21.51 -14.19 19.42
C MET A 1 20.79 -13.96 18.11
N LEU A 2 20.26 -12.76 17.86
CA LEU A 2 19.60 -12.45 16.58
C LEU A 2 20.58 -12.05 15.45
N ASP A 3 21.86 -11.89 15.76
CA ASP A 3 22.85 -11.39 14.78
C ASP A 3 23.01 -12.30 13.57
N LYS A 4 22.79 -13.62 13.72
CA LYS A 4 22.79 -14.58 12.61
C LYS A 4 21.68 -14.34 11.57
N PHE A 5 20.67 -13.55 11.90
CA PHE A 5 19.55 -13.20 11.01
C PHE A 5 19.65 -11.78 10.44
N LYS A 6 20.69 -11.04 10.81
CA LYS A 6 20.92 -9.69 10.30
C LYS A 6 21.70 -9.75 8.99
N THR A 7 21.41 -8.81 8.10
CA THR A 7 22.21 -8.51 6.91
C THR A 7 22.76 -7.10 7.08
N ASP A 8 24.07 -6.93 6.93
CA ASP A 8 24.77 -5.64 7.12
C ASP A 8 24.45 -4.96 8.46
N GLY A 9 24.29 -5.75 9.53
CA GLY A 9 23.98 -5.24 10.87
C GLY A 9 22.50 -4.90 11.12
N HIS A 10 21.61 -5.04 10.12
CA HIS A 10 20.18 -4.76 10.24
C HIS A 10 19.34 -6.02 10.13
N LEU A 11 18.21 -6.06 10.85
CA LEU A 11 17.19 -7.07 10.59
C LEU A 11 16.47 -6.71 9.30
N THR A 12 16.22 -7.70 8.46
CA THR A 12 15.48 -7.54 7.19
C THR A 12 14.19 -8.36 7.24
N GLN A 13 13.32 -8.18 6.24
CA GLN A 13 12.14 -9.04 6.11
C GLN A 13 12.50 -10.53 5.98
N SER A 14 13.55 -10.86 5.21
CA SER A 14 14.03 -12.24 5.10
C SER A 14 14.62 -12.76 6.42
N GLY A 15 15.29 -11.89 7.19
CA GLY A 15 15.71 -12.21 8.56
C GLY A 15 14.53 -12.53 9.48
N LEU A 16 13.45 -11.73 9.38
CA LEU A 16 12.22 -11.94 10.15
C LEU A 16 11.52 -13.27 9.78
N GLN A 17 11.46 -13.60 8.49
CA GLN A 17 10.95 -14.90 8.00
C GLN A 17 11.76 -16.06 8.55
N LYS A 18 13.10 -15.96 8.57
CA LYS A 18 13.98 -16.99 9.14
C LYS A 18 13.72 -17.18 10.63
N ILE A 19 13.56 -16.09 11.40
CA ILE A 19 13.22 -16.17 12.83
C ILE A 19 11.86 -16.85 13.02
N ALA A 20 10.85 -16.47 12.24
CA ALA A 20 9.51 -17.05 12.33
C ALA A 20 9.48 -18.56 12.00
N GLY A 21 10.38 -19.01 11.11
CA GLY A 21 10.54 -20.42 10.72
C GLY A 21 11.32 -21.28 11.70
N GLU A 22 11.93 -20.71 12.75
CA GLU A 22 12.66 -21.49 13.76
C GLU A 22 11.72 -22.39 14.59
N ASP A 23 12.24 -23.55 15.02
CA ASP A 23 11.56 -24.50 15.89
C ASP A 23 11.62 -24.00 17.34
N VAL A 24 10.46 -23.75 17.95
CA VAL A 24 10.34 -23.18 19.30
C VAL A 24 10.98 -24.05 20.40
N HIS A 25 11.14 -25.35 20.16
CA HIS A 25 11.68 -26.29 21.16
C HIS A 25 13.16 -26.59 20.95
N LYS A 26 13.74 -26.21 19.81
CA LYS A 26 15.14 -26.54 19.44
C LYS A 26 15.99 -25.31 19.15
N SER A 27 15.36 -24.18 18.86
CA SER A 27 16.07 -22.96 18.50
C SER A 27 16.79 -22.37 19.71
N SER A 28 17.93 -21.75 19.44
CA SER A 28 18.57 -20.85 20.41
C SER A 28 17.86 -19.51 20.54
N VAL A 29 16.92 -19.19 19.65
CA VAL A 29 16.06 -18.00 19.73
C VAL A 29 14.92 -18.26 20.73
N SER A 30 14.62 -17.27 21.59
CA SER A 30 13.53 -17.43 22.55
C SER A 30 12.17 -17.61 21.86
N GLU A 31 11.34 -18.49 22.39
CA GLU A 31 9.97 -18.74 21.91
C GLU A 31 9.17 -17.45 21.71
N ARG A 32 9.27 -16.51 22.67
CA ARG A 32 8.62 -15.19 22.58
C ARG A 32 9.03 -14.41 21.33
N THR A 33 10.30 -14.48 20.95
CA THR A 33 10.81 -13.78 19.75
C THR A 33 10.33 -14.44 18.47
N ILE A 34 10.27 -15.78 18.44
CA ILE A 34 9.72 -16.54 17.31
C ILE A 34 8.24 -16.22 17.13
N MET A 35 7.46 -16.23 18.22
CA MET A 35 6.04 -15.86 18.21
C MET A 35 5.83 -14.41 17.76
N LEU A 36 6.65 -13.48 18.25
CA LEU A 36 6.59 -12.09 17.82
C LEU A 36 6.86 -11.95 16.31
N ALA A 37 7.88 -12.63 15.79
CA ALA A 37 8.16 -12.60 14.35
C ALA A 37 7.02 -13.18 13.51
N ARG A 38 6.40 -14.28 13.95
CA ARG A 38 5.20 -14.85 13.30
C ARG A 38 4.05 -13.86 13.31
N GLU A 39 3.78 -13.22 14.44
CA GLU A 39 2.68 -12.26 14.56
C GLU A 39 2.91 -11.00 13.71
N ILE A 40 4.16 -10.51 13.62
CA ILE A 40 4.50 -9.39 12.73
C ILE A 40 4.23 -9.77 11.27
N LEU A 41 4.71 -10.93 10.82
CA LEU A 41 4.50 -11.41 9.44
C LEU A 41 3.03 -11.70 9.13
N ASN A 42 2.27 -12.14 10.13
CA ASN A 42 0.83 -12.33 10.02
C ASN A 42 0.07 -10.99 9.99
N ARG A 43 0.72 -9.83 10.13
CA ARG A 43 0.05 -8.51 10.06
C ARG A 43 0.63 -7.72 8.90
N PRO A 44 0.09 -7.86 7.67
CA PRO A 44 0.67 -7.25 6.49
C PRO A 44 0.91 -5.75 6.63
N ARG A 45 -0.06 -4.98 7.16
CA ARG A 45 0.13 -3.53 7.38
C ARG A 45 1.28 -3.19 8.33
N LEU A 46 1.46 -3.97 9.40
CA LEU A 46 2.59 -3.80 10.31
C LEU A 46 3.89 -4.19 9.63
N ASN A 47 3.93 -5.35 8.99
CA ASN A 47 5.11 -5.84 8.29
C ASN A 47 5.58 -4.86 7.21
N GLU A 48 4.66 -4.19 6.50
CA GLU A 48 5.00 -3.15 5.53
C GLU A 48 5.53 -1.88 6.20
N ALA A 49 4.87 -1.41 7.27
CA ALA A 49 5.18 -0.13 7.90
C ALA A 49 6.54 -0.10 8.64
N ILE A 50 7.04 -1.26 9.09
CA ILE A 50 8.32 -1.36 9.80
C ILE A 50 9.53 -1.43 8.86
N LEU A 51 9.30 -1.60 7.56
CA LEU A 51 10.37 -1.67 6.57
C LEU A 51 10.73 -0.27 6.08
N VAL A 52 12.03 -0.04 5.89
CA VAL A 52 12.58 1.13 5.19
C VAL A 52 13.31 0.70 3.93
N ASP A 53 13.80 1.66 3.16
CA ASP A 53 14.55 1.47 1.92
C ASP A 53 15.58 0.31 2.05
N GLY A 54 15.52 -0.61 1.08
CA GLY A 54 16.33 -1.83 1.09
C GLY A 54 15.81 -2.95 2.00
N GLY A 55 14.55 -2.87 2.46
CA GLY A 55 13.88 -3.94 3.21
C GLY A 55 14.41 -4.12 4.64
N LYS A 56 15.03 -3.07 5.20
CA LYS A 56 15.64 -3.06 6.54
C LYS A 56 14.61 -2.66 7.60
N ILE A 57 14.82 -3.13 8.82
CA ILE A 57 14.07 -2.74 10.02
C ILE A 57 15.01 -1.95 10.92
N THR A 58 14.58 -0.76 11.34
CA THR A 58 15.35 0.18 12.17
C THR A 58 14.54 0.56 13.41
N PRO A 59 15.19 1.03 14.50
CA PRO A 59 14.47 1.57 15.65
C PRO A 59 13.50 2.69 15.26
N GLU A 60 13.90 3.55 14.34
CA GLU A 60 13.11 4.68 13.84
C GLU A 60 11.88 4.21 13.06
N SER A 61 12.03 3.17 12.23
CA SER A 61 10.90 2.61 11.48
C SER A 61 9.88 1.93 12.38
N LEU A 62 10.35 1.26 13.44
CA LEU A 62 9.47 0.69 14.47
C LEU A 62 8.72 1.79 15.25
N ALA A 63 9.42 2.86 15.66
CA ALA A 63 8.80 4.00 16.34
C ALA A 63 7.75 4.68 15.46
N LYS A 64 8.07 4.89 14.17
CA LYS A 64 7.13 5.44 13.19
C LYS A 64 5.93 4.54 12.98
N ALA A 65 6.13 3.23 12.79
CA ALA A 65 5.04 2.28 12.65
C ALA A 65 4.14 2.26 13.90
N SER A 66 4.72 2.33 15.10
CA SER A 66 3.98 2.40 16.36
C SER A 66 3.13 3.67 16.49
N ALA A 67 3.60 4.79 15.94
CA ALA A 67 2.85 6.06 15.97
C ALA A 67 1.72 6.11 14.93
N LEU A 68 1.92 5.50 13.76
CA LEU A 68 1.00 5.60 12.64
C LEU A 68 -0.09 4.51 12.61
N LEU A 69 0.21 3.31 13.13
CA LEU A 69 -0.73 2.20 13.12
C LEU A 69 -1.68 2.24 14.33
N THR A 70 -2.63 3.18 14.30
CA THR A 70 -3.74 3.20 15.26
C THR A 70 -4.73 2.10 14.86
N GLY A 71 -4.85 1.03 15.68
CA GLY A 71 -5.72 -0.10 15.37
C GLY A 71 -5.07 -1.15 14.46
N ASN A 72 -3.96 -1.75 14.91
CA ASN A 72 -3.35 -2.92 14.28
C ASN A 72 -4.12 -4.21 14.62
N THR A 73 -5.41 -4.19 14.27
CA THR A 73 -6.35 -5.29 14.46
C THR A 73 -5.87 -6.50 13.66
N SER A 74 -6.02 -7.70 14.21
CA SER A 74 -5.65 -8.94 13.53
C SER A 74 -6.28 -8.98 12.13
N PRO A 75 -5.57 -9.45 11.09
CA PRO A 75 -6.18 -9.65 9.77
C PRO A 75 -7.35 -10.65 9.80
N ASN A 76 -7.47 -11.43 10.87
CA ASN A 76 -8.54 -12.42 11.06
C ASN A 76 -9.81 -11.81 11.69
N THR A 77 -9.83 -10.51 11.97
CA THR A 77 -11.03 -9.83 12.45
C THR A 77 -11.95 -9.50 11.28
N GLN A 78 -13.25 -9.74 11.46
CA GLN A 78 -14.26 -9.40 10.45
C GLN A 78 -14.22 -7.91 10.14
N SER A 79 -14.10 -7.57 8.85
CA SER A 79 -14.01 -6.21 8.34
C SER A 79 -14.93 -6.06 7.14
N ALA A 80 -15.58 -4.90 7.03
CA ALA A 80 -16.30 -4.52 5.82
C ALA A 80 -15.35 -4.10 4.68
N ASP A 81 -14.16 -3.61 5.02
CA ASP A 81 -13.11 -3.29 4.07
C ASP A 81 -12.47 -4.60 3.56
N PRO A 82 -12.61 -4.95 2.26
CA PRO A 82 -12.05 -6.18 1.70
C PRO A 82 -10.52 -6.17 1.58
N PHE A 83 -9.89 -5.01 1.72
CA PHE A 83 -8.44 -4.84 1.58
C PHE A 83 -7.72 -4.82 2.93
N HIS A 84 -8.44 -4.83 4.06
CA HIS A 84 -7.87 -4.61 5.40
C HIS A 84 -6.73 -5.58 5.76
N SER A 85 -6.82 -6.83 5.30
CA SER A 85 -5.87 -7.92 5.54
C SER A 85 -4.86 -8.07 4.40
N MET A 86 -4.96 -7.29 3.32
CA MET A 86 -4.08 -7.38 2.16
C MET A 86 -2.76 -6.63 2.39
N SER A 87 -1.67 -7.12 1.80
CA SER A 87 -0.39 -6.41 1.72
C SER A 87 -0.48 -5.17 0.82
N ASN A 88 0.53 -4.29 0.86
CA ASN A 88 0.57 -3.14 -0.03
C ASN A 88 0.61 -3.59 -1.50
N ALA A 89 1.39 -4.62 -1.83
CA ALA A 89 1.44 -5.17 -3.18
C ALA A 89 0.09 -5.70 -3.68
N GLN A 90 -0.69 -6.35 -2.82
CA GLN A 90 -2.02 -6.82 -3.16
C GLN A 90 -2.99 -5.66 -3.40
N VAL A 91 -2.96 -4.62 -2.55
CA VAL A 91 -3.74 -3.39 -2.75
C VAL A 91 -3.36 -2.68 -4.06
N VAL A 92 -2.07 -2.56 -4.34
CA VAL A 92 -1.56 -1.92 -5.56
C VAL A 92 -1.92 -2.75 -6.80
N THR A 93 -1.91 -4.08 -6.70
CA THR A 93 -2.39 -4.96 -7.77
C THR A 93 -3.89 -4.76 -8.03
N ALA A 94 -4.71 -4.66 -6.98
CA ALA A 94 -6.13 -4.36 -7.11
C ALA A 94 -6.36 -2.98 -7.76
N PHE A 95 -5.59 -1.98 -7.34
CA PHE A 95 -5.59 -0.65 -7.97
C PHE A 95 -5.24 -0.71 -9.45
N ARG A 96 -4.20 -1.46 -9.80
CA ARG A 96 -3.77 -1.65 -11.18
C ARG A 96 -4.84 -2.30 -12.05
N GLY A 97 -5.65 -3.20 -11.48
CA GLY A 97 -6.81 -3.81 -12.14
C GLY A 97 -7.97 -2.83 -12.37
N MET A 98 -8.14 -1.84 -11.51
CA MET A 98 -9.17 -0.78 -11.64
C MET A 98 -8.69 0.45 -12.42
N PHE A 99 -7.42 0.50 -12.81
CA PHE A 99 -6.79 1.68 -13.39
C PHE A 99 -7.58 2.25 -14.58
N ASP A 100 -8.12 1.38 -15.44
CA ASP A 100 -8.89 1.79 -16.61
C ASP A 100 -10.24 2.43 -16.31
N GLN A 101 -10.80 2.14 -15.14
CA GLN A 101 -12.05 2.73 -14.68
C GLN A 101 -11.80 4.09 -14.02
N LEU A 102 -10.64 4.28 -13.41
CA LEU A 102 -10.29 5.45 -12.61
C LEU A 102 -9.49 6.50 -13.39
N ARG A 103 -8.94 6.16 -14.55
CA ARG A 103 -8.06 7.04 -15.31
C ARG A 103 -8.74 8.29 -15.83
N ASP A 104 -7.97 9.36 -15.91
CA ASP A 104 -8.34 10.55 -16.65
C ASP A 104 -8.11 10.30 -18.14
N LYS A 105 -9.20 10.09 -18.88
CA LYS A 105 -9.15 9.80 -20.32
C LYS A 105 -8.65 10.98 -21.15
N SER A 106 -8.70 12.20 -20.63
CA SER A 106 -8.21 13.38 -21.35
C SER A 106 -6.68 13.45 -21.41
N GLU A 107 -6.01 12.75 -20.50
CA GLU A 107 -4.56 12.64 -20.43
C GLU A 107 -4.02 11.35 -21.06
N ASP A 108 -4.89 10.47 -21.57
CA ASP A 108 -4.47 9.24 -22.21
C ASP A 108 -3.57 9.56 -23.42
N PHE A 109 -2.36 9.01 -23.43
CA PHE A 109 -1.46 9.08 -24.56
C PHE A 109 -1.14 7.67 -25.06
N ALA A 110 -1.32 7.43 -26.36
CA ALA A 110 -1.04 6.14 -26.98
C ALA A 110 -0.01 6.31 -28.09
N TRP A 111 1.12 5.63 -27.96
CA TRP A 111 2.05 5.35 -29.06
C TRP A 111 1.82 3.89 -29.52
N PRO A 112 2.19 3.46 -30.74
CA PRO A 112 1.71 2.22 -31.36
C PRO A 112 1.74 0.93 -30.52
N PHE A 113 2.55 0.86 -29.47
CA PHE A 113 2.65 -0.27 -28.56
C PHE A 113 2.54 0.07 -27.06
N ASP A 114 2.44 1.35 -26.71
CA ASP A 114 2.42 1.82 -25.33
C ASP A 114 1.18 2.67 -25.04
N LYS A 115 0.42 2.24 -24.01
CA LYS A 115 -0.70 3.01 -23.47
C LYS A 115 -0.25 3.70 -22.19
N HIS A 116 -0.01 5.00 -22.27
CA HIS A 116 0.25 5.84 -21.12
C HIS A 116 -1.09 6.32 -20.59
N ARG A 117 -1.38 5.92 -19.36
CA ARG A 117 -2.65 6.21 -18.69
C ARG A 117 -2.35 6.79 -17.32
N PHE A 118 -3.18 7.72 -16.91
CA PHE A 118 -2.91 8.54 -15.74
C PHE A 118 -4.12 8.58 -14.80
N VAL A 119 -3.86 8.51 -13.50
CA VAL A 119 -4.84 8.72 -12.44
C VAL A 119 -4.32 9.85 -11.55
N LYS A 120 -5.11 10.90 -11.32
CA LYS A 120 -4.73 11.95 -10.36
C LYS A 120 -4.74 11.37 -8.94
N THR A 121 -3.71 11.69 -8.17
CA THR A 121 -3.67 11.40 -6.73
C THR A 121 -4.86 12.03 -6.00
N ASP A 122 -5.26 13.26 -6.39
CA ASP A 122 -6.46 13.93 -5.89
C ASP A 122 -7.75 13.13 -6.09
N THR A 123 -7.88 12.37 -7.19
CA THR A 123 -9.03 11.49 -7.40
C THR A 123 -9.10 10.40 -6.33
N LEU A 124 -7.95 9.85 -5.92
CA LEU A 124 -7.91 8.87 -4.83
C LEU A 124 -8.21 9.51 -3.47
N VAL A 125 -7.68 10.71 -3.21
CA VAL A 125 -7.95 11.47 -1.98
C VAL A 125 -9.41 11.90 -1.87
N GLU A 126 -10.04 12.25 -2.97
CA GLU A 126 -11.48 12.52 -3.01
C GLU A 126 -12.26 11.24 -2.75
N MET A 127 -11.96 10.18 -3.51
CA MET A 127 -12.66 8.89 -3.40
C MET A 127 -12.56 8.28 -2.00
N SER A 128 -11.45 8.46 -1.30
CA SER A 128 -11.27 7.95 0.06
C SER A 128 -12.19 8.63 1.08
N LYS A 129 -12.71 9.83 0.79
CA LYS A 129 -13.64 10.56 1.64
C LYS A 129 -15.10 10.11 1.47
N ASP A 130 -15.37 9.19 0.54
CA ASP A 130 -16.71 8.67 0.25
C ASP A 130 -17.77 9.78 -0.01
N PRO A 131 -17.50 10.70 -0.96
CA PRO A 131 -18.40 11.81 -1.24
C PRO A 131 -19.71 11.33 -1.87
N ASP A 132 -20.76 12.08 -1.60
CA ASP A 132 -22.03 11.92 -2.29
C ASP A 132 -21.94 12.50 -3.71
N GLU A 133 -22.73 11.95 -4.63
CA GLU A 133 -22.86 12.44 -6.00
C GLU A 133 -23.60 13.79 -5.99
N LEU A 134 -23.07 14.77 -6.71
CA LEU A 134 -23.68 16.09 -6.86
C LEU A 134 -24.27 16.26 -8.26
N ASP A 135 -25.41 16.93 -8.34
CA ASP A 135 -26.00 17.35 -9.61
C ASP A 135 -25.23 18.55 -10.22
N SER A 136 -25.64 18.99 -11.42
CA SER A 136 -25.02 20.13 -12.11
C SER A 136 -25.18 21.47 -11.38
N LYS A 137 -26.02 21.52 -10.33
CA LYS A 137 -26.24 22.70 -9.48
C LYS A 137 -25.53 22.56 -8.12
N GLY A 138 -24.80 21.47 -7.89
CA GLY A 138 -24.08 21.19 -6.65
C GLY A 138 -24.94 20.59 -5.53
N ASN A 139 -26.17 20.14 -5.81
CA ASN A 139 -27.01 19.49 -4.80
C ASN A 139 -26.75 17.99 -4.74
N VAL A 140 -26.84 17.40 -3.54
CA VAL A 140 -26.73 15.96 -3.34
C VAL A 140 -27.84 15.23 -4.10
N VAL A 141 -27.43 14.33 -4.99
CA VAL A 141 -28.32 13.41 -5.68
C VAL A 141 -28.81 12.36 -4.68
N ARG A 142 -30.12 12.10 -4.67
CA ARG A 142 -30.72 11.05 -3.84
C ARG A 142 -31.02 9.81 -4.68
N ASP A 143 -30.77 8.64 -4.12
CA ASP A 143 -31.14 7.38 -4.72
C ASP A 143 -32.68 7.25 -4.71
N PRO A 144 -33.32 7.10 -5.88
CA PRO A 144 -34.78 7.03 -5.99
C PRO A 144 -35.39 5.79 -5.28
N ALA A 145 -34.60 4.74 -5.05
CA ALA A 145 -35.10 3.51 -4.43
C ALA A 145 -35.27 3.62 -2.90
N ASN A 146 -34.44 4.42 -2.23
CA ASN A 146 -34.39 4.49 -0.76
C ASN A 146 -34.37 5.92 -0.19
N GLY A 147 -34.17 6.94 -1.03
CA GLY A 147 -34.12 8.35 -0.64
C GLY A 147 -32.82 8.79 0.04
N PHE A 148 -31.83 7.91 0.23
CA PHE A 148 -30.52 8.26 0.80
C PHE A 148 -29.65 9.02 -0.20
N PRO A 149 -28.65 9.79 0.26
CA PRO A 149 -27.61 10.33 -0.61
C PRO A 149 -26.99 9.23 -1.46
N LYS A 150 -26.98 9.44 -2.78
CA LYS A 150 -26.34 8.53 -3.72
C LYS A 150 -24.83 8.76 -3.65
N LYS A 151 -24.05 7.69 -3.47
CA LYS A 151 -22.58 7.78 -3.44
C LYS A 151 -22.00 8.01 -4.84
N LYS A 152 -20.96 8.84 -4.92
CA LYS A 152 -20.25 9.14 -6.18
C LYS A 152 -19.43 7.93 -6.68
N TYR A 153 -18.93 7.11 -5.76
CA TYR A 153 -18.09 5.96 -6.04
C TYR A 153 -18.70 4.69 -5.46
N SER A 154 -18.31 3.52 -5.99
CA SER A 154 -18.71 2.25 -5.39
C SER A 154 -17.97 2.04 -4.06
N GLU A 155 -18.56 1.27 -3.15
CA GLU A 155 -17.93 0.94 -1.86
C GLU A 155 -16.54 0.30 -2.04
N GLN A 156 -16.39 -0.56 -3.05
CA GLN A 156 -15.10 -1.18 -3.38
C GLN A 156 -14.05 -0.15 -3.79
N GLN A 157 -14.43 0.85 -4.60
CA GLN A 157 -13.56 1.95 -5.01
C GLN A 157 -13.15 2.81 -3.81
N VAL A 158 -14.09 3.11 -2.91
CA VAL A 158 -13.83 3.86 -1.67
C VAL A 158 -12.83 3.13 -0.78
N TYR A 159 -13.03 1.84 -0.50
CA TYR A 159 -12.11 1.09 0.35
C TYR A 159 -10.71 0.93 -0.26
N LEU A 160 -10.64 0.74 -1.58
CA LEU A 160 -9.37 0.73 -2.29
C LEU A 160 -8.64 2.07 -2.13
N ALA A 161 -9.34 3.18 -2.34
CA ALA A 161 -8.79 4.53 -2.18
C ALA A 161 -8.30 4.79 -0.76
N LYS A 162 -9.12 4.47 0.25
CA LYS A 162 -8.75 4.57 1.67
C LYS A 162 -7.49 3.79 1.96
N ASN A 163 -7.37 2.56 1.46
CA ASN A 163 -6.16 1.76 1.66
C ASN A 163 -4.94 2.33 0.95
N ILE A 164 -5.08 3.01 -0.18
CA ILE A 164 -3.94 3.67 -0.83
C ILE A 164 -3.52 4.93 -0.06
N VAL A 165 -4.50 5.76 0.33
CA VAL A 165 -4.28 7.08 0.94
C VAL A 165 -3.86 6.98 2.40
N GLU A 166 -4.49 6.11 3.19
CA GLU A 166 -4.34 6.08 4.65
C GLU A 166 -3.24 5.11 5.11
N ARG A 167 -2.76 4.23 4.23
CA ARG A 167 -1.63 3.36 4.58
C ARG A 167 -0.34 4.19 4.63
N PRO A 168 0.44 4.09 5.72
CA PRO A 168 1.66 4.87 5.89
C PRO A 168 2.57 4.82 4.67
N GLY A 169 2.74 5.98 4.00
CA GLY A 169 3.64 6.17 2.87
C GLY A 169 3.28 5.43 1.58
N LEU A 170 2.11 4.78 1.49
CA LEU A 170 1.78 4.00 0.29
C LEU A 170 1.56 4.93 -0.91
N LEU A 171 0.64 5.90 -0.83
CA LEU A 171 0.41 6.88 -1.90
C LEU A 171 1.70 7.60 -2.30
N ASP A 172 2.47 8.09 -1.33
CA ASP A 172 3.76 8.76 -1.56
C ASP A 172 4.75 7.86 -2.32
N SER A 173 4.77 6.55 -2.03
CA SER A 173 5.65 5.61 -2.72
C SER A 173 5.22 5.33 -4.16
N LEU A 174 3.91 5.44 -4.46
CA LEU A 174 3.35 5.27 -5.81
C LEU A 174 3.60 6.50 -6.70
N ASP A 175 3.75 7.68 -6.08
CA ASP A 175 4.12 8.94 -6.77
C ASP A 175 5.62 9.27 -6.62
N GLY A 176 6.38 8.43 -5.91
CA GLY A 176 7.77 8.68 -5.55
C GLY A 176 8.79 7.88 -6.36
N TYR A 177 10.05 7.90 -5.90
CA TYR A 177 11.18 7.23 -6.57
C TYR A 177 10.99 5.71 -6.73
N LYS A 178 10.29 5.06 -5.78
CA LYS A 178 10.03 3.61 -5.87
C LYS A 178 9.23 3.23 -7.12
N ALA A 179 8.26 4.06 -7.51
CA ALA A 179 7.47 3.85 -8.73
C ALA A 179 8.10 4.49 -9.97
N ASN A 180 8.64 5.70 -9.82
CA ASN A 180 9.05 6.52 -10.96
C ASN A 180 10.54 6.39 -11.33
N GLY A 181 11.36 5.74 -10.50
CA GLY A 181 12.81 5.67 -10.68
C GLY A 181 13.52 6.99 -10.37
N TYR A 182 14.85 6.97 -10.36
CA TYR A 182 15.69 8.16 -10.23
C TYR A 182 15.96 8.73 -11.62
N GLU A 183 15.52 9.96 -11.90
CA GLU A 183 16.08 10.71 -13.02
C GLU A 183 17.51 11.12 -12.67
N LEU A 184 18.44 10.97 -13.64
CA LEU A 184 19.84 11.41 -13.54
C LEU A 184 20.00 12.89 -13.17
N THR A 185 18.96 13.72 -13.30
CA THR A 185 18.95 15.17 -13.07
C THR A 185 18.10 15.64 -11.88
N GLY A 186 17.69 14.75 -10.97
CA GLY A 186 17.16 15.16 -9.67
C GLY A 186 15.76 15.80 -9.67
N SER A 187 14.96 15.61 -10.73
CA SER A 187 13.53 15.94 -10.66
C SER A 187 12.84 15.03 -9.63
N ARG A 188 12.06 15.61 -8.73
CA ARG A 188 11.10 14.82 -7.95
C ARG A 188 9.98 14.44 -8.91
N ASN A 189 9.88 13.15 -9.23
CA ASN A 189 8.83 12.61 -10.09
C ASN A 189 7.44 12.56 -9.41
N ASN A 190 7.18 13.42 -8.41
CA ASN A 190 5.90 13.52 -7.71
C ASN A 190 5.03 14.61 -8.35
N ASP A 191 4.53 14.33 -9.54
CA ASP A 191 3.69 15.27 -10.30
C ASP A 191 2.20 15.16 -9.95
N GLY A 192 1.85 14.36 -8.94
CA GLY A 192 0.47 14.12 -8.55
C GLY A 192 -0.26 13.19 -9.50
N TRP A 193 0.46 12.52 -10.41
CA TRP A 193 -0.08 11.63 -11.42
C TRP A 193 0.48 10.22 -11.31
N LEU A 194 -0.39 9.29 -10.93
CA LEU A 194 -0.06 7.87 -10.95
C LEU A 194 -0.13 7.37 -12.39
N LYS A 195 0.99 6.85 -12.88
CA LYS A 195 1.12 6.29 -14.24
C LYS A 195 1.05 4.78 -14.20
N ASN A 196 0.28 4.16 -15.10
CA ASN A 196 0.14 2.70 -15.15
C ASN A 196 1.49 1.95 -15.20
N TYR A 197 2.45 2.42 -15.99
CA TYR A 197 3.78 1.82 -16.09
C TYR A 197 4.64 2.01 -14.83
N SER A 198 4.47 3.12 -14.11
CA SER A 198 5.14 3.36 -12.82
C SER A 198 4.57 2.46 -11.72
N ILE A 199 3.26 2.17 -11.77
CA ILE A 199 2.64 1.20 -10.86
C ILE A 199 3.20 -0.21 -11.10
N ASP A 200 3.33 -0.61 -12.38
CA ASP A 200 3.93 -1.89 -12.75
C ASP A 200 5.39 -1.97 -12.25
N ARG A 201 6.18 -0.90 -12.41
CA ARG A 201 7.53 -0.79 -11.86
C ARG A 201 7.57 -0.85 -10.32
N TRP A 202 6.64 -0.19 -9.65
CA TRP A 202 6.55 -0.21 -8.19
C TRP A 202 6.36 -1.65 -7.68
N LEU A 203 5.50 -2.44 -8.33
CA LEU A 203 5.27 -3.85 -7.98
C LEU A 203 6.53 -4.70 -8.16
N GLU A 204 7.29 -4.47 -9.24
CA GLU A 204 8.57 -5.15 -9.45
C GLU A 204 9.61 -4.77 -8.38
N ASN A 205 9.72 -3.48 -8.06
CA ASN A 205 10.67 -3.00 -7.05
C ASN A 205 10.31 -3.49 -5.65
N ASP A 206 9.03 -3.48 -5.29
CA ASP A 206 8.54 -4.03 -4.03
C ASP A 206 8.91 -5.51 -3.89
N LYS A 207 8.75 -6.30 -4.96
CA LYS A 207 9.15 -7.70 -4.97
C LYS A 207 10.65 -7.88 -4.71
N LYS A 208 11.50 -7.08 -5.40
CA LYS A 208 12.97 -7.12 -5.25
C LYS A 208 13.43 -6.73 -3.84
N GLU A 209 12.89 -5.64 -3.28
CA GLU A 209 13.24 -5.15 -1.93
C GLU A 209 12.94 -6.18 -0.84
N LYS A 210 11.88 -6.97 -1.04
CA LYS A 210 11.44 -8.00 -0.09
C LYS A 210 12.16 -9.34 -0.29
N GLY A 211 12.99 -9.46 -1.33
CA GLY A 211 13.75 -10.68 -1.65
C GLY A 211 12.88 -11.83 -2.18
N ASN A 212 11.78 -11.52 -2.87
CA ASN A 212 10.84 -12.49 -3.45
C ASN A 212 10.99 -12.66 -4.97
#